data_AF-A0A8B7ZL38-F1
#
_entry.id   AF-A0A8B7ZL38-F1
#
_cell.length_a   1.000
_cell.length_b   1.000
_cell.length_c   1.000
_cell.angle_alpha   90.00
_cell.angle_beta   90.00
_cell.angle_gamma   90.00
#
_symmetry.space_group_name_H-M   'P 1'
#
loop_
_entity.id
_entity.type
_entity.pdbx_description
1 polymer ?
#
loop_
_entity_poly.entity_id
_entity_poly.type
_entity_poly.pdbx_seq_one_letter_code
_entity_poly.pdbx_strand_id
1 'polypeptide(L)'
;MALYRQLQPSSTRCPRFFGQPKIHKTSIPLRPIVASRGGPTYNTARHLTKILHPLVGNTPYHIKNSDQFAQFINGLSLHPTDIMVSFEVVSLFTNVPTSEACTIAKDRLLQDPLLSDQTNLTPHQIHDLLISCISSSCFQWRDKFFEQSSGTSMGSPLSPVLADLFMEEFAQTALFSADLKPSVWIRYVDDTFVV
;
A
#
# COMPACT_ATOMS: atom_id res chain seq x y z
N MET A 1 -25.30 2.55 14.35
CA MET A 1 -25.78 3.82 13.76
C MET A 1 -24.70 4.90 13.63
N ALA A 2 -23.81 5.10 14.62
CA ALA A 2 -22.76 6.12 14.55
C ALA A 2 -21.74 5.89 13.41
N LEU A 3 -21.20 4.68 13.28
CA LEU A 3 -20.23 4.35 12.23
C LEU A 3 -20.82 4.54 10.82
N TYR A 4 -22.03 4.01 10.57
CA TYR A 4 -22.71 4.20 9.29
C TYR A 4 -22.78 5.67 8.88
N ARG A 5 -23.20 6.57 9.78
CA ARG A 5 -23.26 8.02 9.49
C ARG A 5 -21.89 8.65 9.23
N GLN A 6 -20.84 8.13 9.86
CA GLN A 6 -19.46 8.59 9.63
C GLN A 6 -18.94 8.15 8.25
N LEU A 7 -19.25 6.93 7.84
CA LEU A 7 -18.82 6.38 6.55
C LEU A 7 -19.68 6.88 5.39
N GLN A 8 -20.95 7.23 5.66
CA GLN A 8 -21.89 7.71 4.67
C GLN A 8 -21.34 8.97 3.97
N PRO A 9 -21.22 8.96 2.64
CA PRO A 9 -20.84 10.15 1.89
C PRO A 9 -21.91 11.24 2.05
N SER A 10 -21.49 12.44 2.41
CA SER A 10 -22.33 13.64 2.40
C SER A 10 -21.55 14.80 1.75
N SER A 11 -22.20 15.51 0.83
CA SER A 11 -21.58 16.63 0.08
C SER A 11 -20.24 16.26 -0.58
N THR A 12 -20.20 15.14 -1.27
CA THR A 12 -18.97 14.61 -1.89
C THR A 12 -18.49 15.50 -3.03
N ARG A 13 -17.16 15.56 -3.18
CA ARG A 13 -16.51 16.20 -4.32
C ARG A 13 -15.92 15.10 -5.19
N CYS A 14 -16.03 15.24 -6.51
CA CYS A 14 -15.31 14.35 -7.40
C CYS A 14 -13.78 14.51 -7.14
N PRO A 15 -13.04 13.41 -6.89
CA PRO A 15 -11.59 13.48 -6.78
C PRO A 15 -10.96 14.14 -8.01
N ARG A 16 -9.86 14.89 -7.83
CA ARG A 16 -9.20 15.61 -8.92
C ARG A 16 -7.84 15.03 -9.23
N PHE A 17 -7.56 14.79 -10.50
CA PHE A 17 -6.24 14.39 -10.98
C PHE A 17 -5.35 15.62 -11.17
N PHE A 18 -4.09 15.51 -10.77
CA PHE A 18 -3.04 16.48 -11.07
C PHE A 18 -1.68 15.80 -11.12
N GLY A 19 -0.70 16.45 -11.75
CA GLY A 19 0.68 15.95 -11.84
C GLY A 19 1.63 16.80 -11.02
N GLN A 20 2.51 16.17 -10.23
CA GLN A 20 3.64 16.85 -9.59
C GLN A 20 4.91 16.64 -10.43
N PRO A 21 5.65 17.70 -10.82
CA PRO A 21 6.86 17.54 -11.63
C PRO A 21 7.98 16.85 -10.86
N LYS A 22 8.58 15.81 -11.44
CA LYS A 22 9.79 15.16 -10.91
C LYS A 22 11.04 15.90 -11.40
N ILE A 23 11.35 17.04 -10.77
CA ILE A 23 12.43 17.97 -11.19
C ILE A 23 13.84 17.35 -11.21
N HIS A 24 14.04 16.22 -10.54
CA HIS A 24 15.32 15.50 -10.47
C HIS A 24 15.51 14.48 -11.60
N LYS A 25 14.51 14.27 -12.48
CA LYS A 25 14.61 13.33 -13.62
C LYS A 25 14.69 14.09 -14.94
N THR A 26 15.46 13.56 -15.89
CA THR A 26 15.49 14.05 -17.29
C THR A 26 14.07 14.11 -17.85
N SER A 27 13.76 15.14 -18.63
CA SER A 27 12.42 15.46 -19.17
C SER A 27 11.34 15.87 -18.16
N ILE A 28 11.66 15.91 -16.85
CA ILE A 28 10.77 16.35 -15.77
C ILE A 28 9.37 15.70 -15.88
N PRO A 29 9.27 14.35 -15.88
CA PRO A 29 8.00 13.66 -15.99
C PRO A 29 7.08 14.03 -14.81
N LEU A 30 5.77 14.01 -15.04
CA LEU A 30 4.78 14.23 -14.00
C LEU A 30 4.56 12.96 -13.17
N ARG A 31 4.46 13.11 -11.84
CA ARG A 31 3.95 12.11 -10.91
C ARG A 31 2.42 12.29 -10.82
N PRO A 32 1.61 11.38 -11.36
CA PRO A 32 0.16 11.50 -11.29
C PRO A 32 -0.33 11.29 -9.85
N ILE A 33 -1.26 12.14 -9.40
CA ILE A 33 -1.87 12.07 -8.07
C ILE A 33 -3.37 12.35 -8.21
N VAL A 34 -4.18 11.64 -7.45
CA VAL A 34 -5.62 11.87 -7.30
C VAL A 34 -5.89 12.43 -5.92
N ALA A 35 -6.38 13.67 -5.84
CA ALA A 35 -6.86 14.27 -4.60
C ALA A 35 -8.18 13.60 -4.18
N SER A 36 -8.08 12.48 -3.45
CA SER A 36 -9.24 11.68 -3.01
C SER A 36 -10.03 12.30 -1.85
N ARG A 37 -9.48 13.31 -1.15
CA ARG A 37 -10.10 13.91 0.04
C ARG A 37 -11.45 14.54 -0.29
N GLY A 38 -12.48 14.14 0.46
CA GLY A 38 -13.86 14.55 0.21
C GLY A 38 -14.56 13.77 -0.91
N GLY A 39 -13.88 12.78 -1.50
CA GLY A 39 -14.46 11.82 -2.42
C GLY A 39 -15.46 10.88 -1.76
N PRO A 40 -16.29 10.19 -2.56
CA PRO A 40 -17.39 9.35 -2.06
C PRO A 40 -16.92 8.20 -1.16
N THR A 41 -15.76 7.61 -1.45
CA THR A 41 -15.22 6.48 -0.68
C THR A 41 -14.17 6.89 0.34
N TYR A 42 -13.83 8.18 0.46
CA TYR A 42 -12.69 8.64 1.26
C TYR A 42 -12.81 8.25 2.75
N ASN A 43 -13.98 8.45 3.36
CA ASN A 43 -14.19 8.13 4.77
C ASN A 43 -14.14 6.62 5.02
N THR A 44 -14.73 5.82 4.12
CA THR A 44 -14.65 4.35 4.15
C THR A 44 -13.21 3.89 4.01
N ALA A 45 -12.50 4.35 2.98
CA ALA A 45 -11.10 4.04 2.74
C ALA A 45 -10.23 4.38 3.96
N ARG A 46 -10.42 5.56 4.56
CA ARG A 46 -9.70 5.99 5.77
C ARG A 46 -10.03 5.12 6.98
N HIS A 47 -11.29 4.71 7.15
CA HIS A 47 -11.69 3.83 8.24
C HIS A 47 -11.08 2.44 8.09
N LEU A 48 -11.17 1.84 6.90
CA LEU A 48 -10.55 0.56 6.57
C LEU A 48 -9.02 0.61 6.76
N THR A 49 -8.38 1.70 6.34
CA THR A 49 -6.92 1.87 6.54
C THR A 49 -6.54 1.76 8.01
N LYS A 50 -7.35 2.29 8.95
CA LYS A 50 -7.07 2.16 10.39
C LYS A 50 -7.13 0.72 10.88
N ILE A 51 -8.07 -0.07 10.35
CA ILE A 51 -8.21 -1.49 10.68
C ILE A 51 -7.05 -2.31 10.10
N LEU A 52 -6.59 -1.96 8.90
CA LEU A 52 -5.52 -2.70 8.20
C LEU A 52 -4.11 -2.30 8.64
N HIS A 53 -3.91 -1.09 9.16
CA HIS A 53 -2.57 -0.59 9.49
C HIS A 53 -1.78 -1.47 10.47
N PRO A 54 -2.39 -2.08 11.51
CA PRO A 54 -1.70 -3.01 12.40
C PRO A 54 -1.23 -4.31 11.72
N LEU A 55 -1.69 -4.63 10.50
CA LEU A 55 -1.39 -5.89 9.80
C LEU A 55 -0.14 -5.81 8.90
N VAL A 56 0.40 -4.60 8.70
CA VAL A 56 1.59 -4.36 7.87
C VAL A 56 2.79 -3.99 8.73
N GLY A 57 3.98 -4.21 8.22
CA GLY A 57 5.24 -3.90 8.89
C GLY A 57 5.67 -4.91 9.95
N ASN A 58 4.96 -6.04 10.07
CA ASN A 58 5.23 -7.09 11.06
C ASN A 58 6.13 -8.21 10.50
N THR A 59 6.88 -7.93 9.44
CA THR A 59 7.77 -8.90 8.79
C THR A 59 9.23 -8.56 9.08
N PRO A 60 10.14 -9.55 9.14
CA PRO A 60 11.57 -9.28 9.33
C PRO A 60 12.19 -8.48 8.17
N TYR A 61 11.47 -8.38 7.04
CA TYR A 61 11.89 -7.71 5.83
C TYR A 61 11.48 -6.23 5.79
N HIS A 62 10.73 -5.75 6.78
CA HIS A 62 10.22 -4.38 6.79
C HIS A 62 11.17 -3.43 7.54
N ILE A 63 11.50 -2.31 6.91
CA ILE A 63 12.12 -1.17 7.55
C ILE A 63 11.15 0.00 7.50
N LYS A 64 11.00 0.69 8.64
CA LYS A 64 10.01 1.75 8.82
C LYS A 64 10.52 3.13 8.38
N ASN A 65 11.81 3.39 8.54
CA ASN A 65 12.41 4.70 8.25
C ASN A 65 13.94 4.62 8.15
N SER A 66 14.55 5.75 7.78
CA SER A 66 16.00 5.91 7.64
C SER A 66 16.77 5.66 8.95
N ASP A 67 16.20 6.02 10.10
CA ASP A 67 16.88 5.86 11.39
C ASP A 67 17.02 4.38 11.75
N GLN A 68 15.96 3.60 11.56
CA GLN A 68 15.98 2.15 11.73
C GLN A 68 16.94 1.49 10.72
N PHE A 69 16.95 1.97 9.47
CA PHE A 69 17.88 1.48 8.46
C PHE A 69 19.34 1.73 8.84
N ALA A 70 19.67 2.93 9.31
CA ALA A 70 21.02 3.27 9.73
C ALA A 70 21.50 2.39 10.90
N GLN A 71 20.61 2.14 11.87
CA GLN A 71 20.89 1.22 12.98
C GLN A 71 21.12 -0.21 12.49
N PHE A 72 20.29 -0.69 11.56
CA PHE A 72 20.43 -2.01 10.95
C PHE A 72 21.78 -2.18 10.25
N ILE A 73 22.16 -1.24 9.38
CA ILE A 73 23.43 -1.29 8.64
C ILE A 73 24.64 -1.20 9.58
N ASN A 74 24.56 -0.40 10.64
CA ASN A 74 25.67 -0.28 11.60
C ASN A 74 25.95 -1.60 12.36
N GLY A 75 24.94 -2.47 12.49
CA GLY A 75 25.09 -3.81 13.08
C GLY A 75 25.40 -4.91 12.07
N LEU A 76 25.40 -4.60 10.77
CA LEU A 76 25.56 -5.61 9.71
C LEU A 76 27.04 -5.96 9.51
N SER A 77 27.37 -7.24 9.67
CA SER A 77 28.71 -7.77 9.35
C SER A 77 28.71 -8.35 7.94
N LEU A 78 29.60 -7.87 7.09
CA LEU A 78 29.73 -8.29 5.69
C LEU A 78 31.06 -8.99 5.44
N HIS A 79 31.07 -9.96 4.53
CA HIS A 79 32.27 -10.59 4.01
C HIS A 79 32.81 -9.86 2.77
N PRO A 80 34.13 -9.93 2.48
CA PRO A 80 34.71 -9.30 1.29
C PRO A 80 34.16 -9.79 -0.04
N THR A 81 33.49 -10.95 -0.05
CA THR A 81 32.87 -11.56 -1.22
C THR A 81 31.39 -11.23 -1.37
N ASP A 82 30.79 -10.55 -0.40
CA ASP A 82 29.38 -10.18 -0.44
C ASP A 82 29.14 -9.10 -1.51
N ILE A 83 27.97 -9.17 -2.15
CA ILE A 83 27.59 -8.25 -3.22
C ILE A 83 26.29 -7.57 -2.81
N MET A 84 26.32 -6.25 -2.70
CA MET A 84 25.10 -5.48 -2.50
C MET A 84 24.32 -5.39 -3.82
N VAL A 85 23.04 -5.70 -3.75
CA VAL A 85 22.07 -5.53 -4.84
C VAL A 85 20.91 -4.66 -4.35
N SER A 86 20.32 -3.88 -5.26
CA SER A 86 19.10 -3.12 -4.98
C SER A 86 18.09 -3.33 -6.10
N PHE A 87 16.85 -3.58 -5.72
CA PHE A 87 15.70 -3.67 -6.62
C PHE A 87 14.75 -2.50 -6.34
N GLU A 88 14.35 -1.78 -7.39
CA GLU A 88 13.35 -0.70 -7.36
C GLU A 88 12.04 -1.21 -7.99
N VAL A 89 10.92 -1.10 -7.26
CA VAL A 89 9.61 -1.44 -7.82
C VAL A 89 9.09 -0.32 -8.72
N VAL A 90 8.91 -0.62 -10.00
CA VAL A 90 8.42 0.36 -10.96
C VAL A 90 6.93 0.64 -10.77
N SER A 91 6.62 1.88 -10.42
CA SER A 91 5.24 2.40 -10.33
C SER A 91 4.33 1.56 -9.43
N LEU A 92 4.82 1.21 -8.24
CA LEU A 92 4.17 0.33 -7.25
C LEU A 92 2.64 0.52 -7.17
N PHE A 93 2.17 1.74 -6.91
CA PHE A 93 0.73 1.96 -6.70
C PHE A 93 -0.11 1.69 -7.94
N THR A 94 0.34 2.02 -9.14
CA THR A 94 -0.45 1.79 -10.37
C THR A 94 -0.38 0.35 -10.86
N ASN A 95 0.53 -0.46 -10.31
CA ASN A 95 0.78 -1.84 -10.72
C ASN A 95 0.40 -2.88 -9.66
N VAL A 96 0.08 -2.47 -8.42
CA VAL A 96 -0.30 -3.43 -7.36
C VAL A 96 -1.55 -4.23 -7.77
N PRO A 97 -1.52 -5.58 -7.70
CA PRO A 97 -2.70 -6.41 -7.90
C PRO A 97 -3.72 -6.23 -6.77
N THR A 98 -4.66 -5.31 -6.95
CA THR A 98 -5.57 -4.87 -5.86
C THR A 98 -6.50 -5.96 -5.35
N SER A 99 -7.00 -6.83 -6.23
CA SER A 99 -7.86 -7.96 -5.84
C SER A 99 -7.11 -8.93 -4.92
N GLU A 100 -5.87 -9.24 -5.27
CA GLU A 100 -4.99 -10.10 -4.48
C GLU A 100 -4.64 -9.43 -3.15
N ALA A 101 -4.28 -8.15 -3.15
CA ALA A 101 -4.03 -7.38 -1.94
C ALA A 101 -5.25 -7.36 -0.98
N CYS A 102 -6.47 -7.28 -1.52
CA CYS A 102 -7.69 -7.37 -0.70
C CYS A 102 -7.89 -8.78 -0.12
N THR A 103 -7.54 -9.81 -0.88
CA THR A 103 -7.60 -11.20 -0.42
C THR A 103 -6.59 -11.44 0.70
N ILE A 104 -5.34 -10.99 0.54
CA ILE A 104 -4.30 -11.03 1.57
C ILE A 104 -4.77 -10.28 2.83
N ALA A 105 -5.37 -9.10 2.68
CA ALA A 105 -5.92 -8.34 3.81
C ALA A 105 -6.96 -9.16 4.59
N LYS A 106 -7.91 -9.78 3.88
CA LYS A 106 -8.95 -10.64 4.47
C LYS A 106 -8.33 -11.83 5.20
N ASP A 107 -7.37 -12.50 4.60
CA ASP A 107 -6.76 -13.71 5.15
C ASP A 107 -5.95 -13.40 6.41
N ARG A 108 -5.22 -12.27 6.45
CA ARG A 108 -4.57 -11.78 7.67
C ARG A 108 -5.58 -11.38 8.75
N LEU A 109 -6.69 -10.73 8.38
CA LEU A 109 -7.77 -10.38 9.31
C LEU A 109 -8.46 -11.61 9.92
N LEU A 110 -8.59 -12.71 9.17
CA LEU A 110 -9.12 -13.98 9.70
C LEU A 110 -8.23 -14.58 10.78
N GLN A 111 -6.94 -14.24 10.76
CA GLN A 111 -5.94 -14.71 11.72
C GLN A 111 -5.66 -13.69 12.84
N ASP A 112 -6.27 -12.48 12.78
CA ASP A 112 -6.04 -11.42 13.76
C ASP A 112 -6.98 -11.58 14.99
N PRO A 113 -6.45 -12.00 16.16
CA PRO A 113 -7.27 -12.16 17.36
C PRO A 113 -7.74 -10.82 17.93
N LEU A 114 -7.13 -9.70 17.54
CA LEU A 114 -7.44 -8.36 18.06
C LEU A 114 -8.46 -7.61 17.18
N LEU A 115 -8.94 -8.23 16.09
CA LEU A 115 -9.87 -7.56 15.18
C LEU A 115 -11.17 -7.12 15.88
N SER A 116 -11.70 -7.96 16.77
CA SER A 116 -12.95 -7.67 17.51
C SER A 116 -12.83 -6.45 18.41
N ASP A 117 -11.62 -6.11 18.87
CA ASP A 117 -11.36 -4.93 19.69
C ASP A 117 -11.34 -3.65 18.84
N GLN A 118 -11.08 -3.79 17.54
CA GLN A 118 -10.96 -2.66 16.61
C GLN A 118 -12.28 -2.34 15.90
N THR A 119 -13.08 -3.35 15.56
CA THR A 119 -14.30 -3.17 14.76
C THR A 119 -15.28 -4.33 14.90
N ASN A 120 -16.56 -4.05 14.62
CA ASN A 120 -17.63 -5.06 14.53
C ASN A 120 -17.79 -5.63 13.11
N LEU A 121 -16.97 -5.18 12.16
CA LEU A 121 -17.01 -5.69 10.79
C LEU A 121 -16.28 -7.03 10.70
N THR A 122 -16.88 -7.99 10.01
CA THR A 122 -16.20 -9.26 9.73
C THR A 122 -15.11 -9.08 8.67
N PRO A 123 -14.10 -9.96 8.60
CA PRO A 123 -13.10 -9.94 7.52
C PRO A 123 -13.72 -9.92 6.11
N HIS A 124 -14.83 -10.64 5.91
CA HIS A 124 -15.57 -10.66 4.64
C HIS A 124 -16.21 -9.30 4.33
N GLN A 125 -16.83 -8.64 5.31
CA GLN A 125 -17.39 -7.30 5.12
C GLN A 125 -16.29 -6.27 4.83
N ILE A 126 -15.14 -6.38 5.50
CA ILE A 126 -13.96 -5.53 5.22
C ILE A 126 -13.49 -5.75 3.80
N HIS A 127 -13.34 -7.00 3.36
CA HIS A 127 -12.99 -7.35 1.99
C HIS A 127 -13.94 -6.72 0.97
N ASP A 128 -15.25 -6.87 1.15
CA ASP A 128 -16.24 -6.34 0.20
C ASP A 128 -16.23 -4.80 0.16
N LEU A 129 -15.98 -4.15 1.30
CA LEU A 129 -15.79 -2.71 1.39
C LEU A 129 -14.49 -2.26 0.70
N LEU A 130 -13.41 -3.03 0.79
CA LEU A 130 -12.15 -2.75 0.07
C LEU A 130 -12.37 -2.82 -1.44
N ILE A 131 -12.98 -3.90 -1.93
CA ILE A 131 -13.31 -4.06 -3.36
C ILE A 131 -14.19 -2.91 -3.84
N SER A 132 -15.22 -2.55 -3.06
CA SER A 132 -16.10 -1.42 -3.37
C SER A 132 -15.35 -0.08 -3.45
N CYS A 133 -14.40 0.16 -2.54
CA CYS A 133 -13.60 1.40 -2.54
C CYS A 133 -12.67 1.48 -3.76
N ILE A 134 -12.11 0.35 -4.17
CA ILE A 134 -11.16 0.26 -5.29
C ILE A 134 -11.90 0.38 -6.63
N SER A 135 -13.00 -0.34 -6.81
CA SER A 135 -13.82 -0.26 -8.04
C SER A 135 -14.52 1.09 -8.21
N SER A 136 -14.72 1.83 -7.12
CA SER A 136 -15.30 3.18 -7.17
C SER A 136 -14.24 4.30 -7.29
N SER A 137 -13.00 3.98 -7.70
CA SER A 137 -11.92 4.96 -7.82
C SER A 137 -12.07 5.80 -9.10
N CYS A 138 -12.95 6.80 -9.04
CA CYS A 138 -13.14 7.77 -10.11
C CYS A 138 -12.49 9.12 -9.81
N PHE A 139 -12.08 9.84 -10.86
CA PHE A 139 -11.51 11.18 -10.77
C PHE A 139 -11.80 12.03 -12.00
N GLN A 140 -11.73 13.34 -11.82
CA GLN A 140 -11.92 14.32 -12.88
C GLN A 140 -10.57 14.87 -13.38
N TRP A 141 -10.44 14.98 -14.70
CA TRP A 141 -9.33 15.66 -15.37
C TRP A 141 -9.85 16.41 -16.61
N ARG A 142 -9.54 17.71 -16.72
CA ARG A 142 -9.97 18.57 -17.85
C ARG A 142 -11.44 18.38 -18.21
N ASP A 143 -12.31 18.51 -17.20
CA ASP A 143 -13.77 18.38 -17.30
C ASP A 143 -14.29 17.01 -17.76
N LYS A 144 -13.43 16.00 -17.83
CA LYS A 144 -13.80 14.61 -18.13
C LYS A 144 -13.63 13.74 -16.88
N PHE A 145 -14.45 12.70 -16.79
CA PHE A 145 -14.42 11.72 -15.72
C PHE A 145 -13.69 10.47 -16.19
N PHE A 146 -12.87 9.92 -15.31
CA PHE A 146 -12.07 8.73 -15.54
C PHE A 146 -12.19 7.80 -14.34
N GLU A 147 -11.97 6.52 -14.59
CA GLU A 147 -11.88 5.48 -13.59
C GLU A 147 -10.48 4.88 -13.64
N GLN A 148 -9.95 4.52 -12.48
CA GLN A 148 -8.69 3.81 -12.41
C GLN A 148 -8.90 2.33 -12.74
N SER A 149 -8.33 1.88 -13.86
CA SER A 149 -8.50 0.51 -14.36
C SER A 149 -7.58 -0.52 -13.70
N SER A 150 -6.43 -0.10 -13.17
CA SER A 150 -5.44 -0.98 -12.54
C SER A 150 -4.73 -0.29 -11.38
N GLY A 151 -4.30 -1.09 -10.42
CA GLY A 151 -3.65 -0.62 -9.20
C GLY A 151 -4.55 0.28 -8.36
N THR A 152 -3.91 1.17 -7.63
CA THR A 152 -4.54 2.15 -6.75
C THR A 152 -4.05 3.56 -7.07
N SER A 153 -4.86 4.57 -6.77
CA SER A 153 -4.49 5.97 -7.03
C SER A 153 -3.53 6.48 -5.97
N MET A 154 -2.40 7.05 -6.40
CA MET A 154 -1.58 7.87 -5.51
C MET A 154 -2.44 8.99 -4.92
N GLY A 155 -2.72 8.93 -3.62
CA GLY A 155 -3.61 9.84 -2.90
C GLY A 155 -4.84 9.18 -2.29
N SER A 156 -5.14 7.91 -2.58
CA SER A 156 -6.10 7.13 -1.80
C SER A 156 -5.51 6.76 -0.43
N PRO A 157 -6.30 6.84 0.67
CA PRO A 157 -5.86 6.35 1.98
C PRO A 157 -5.47 4.86 1.99
N LEU A 158 -6.10 4.05 1.14
CA LEU A 158 -5.88 2.60 1.07
C LEU A 158 -4.60 2.23 0.30
N SER A 159 -4.09 3.10 -0.57
CA SER A 159 -2.98 2.77 -1.46
C SER A 159 -1.73 2.27 -0.75
N PRO A 160 -1.23 2.95 0.31
CA PRO A 160 -0.03 2.51 1.02
C PRO A 160 -0.22 1.14 1.66
N VAL A 161 -1.31 0.94 2.41
CA VAL A 161 -1.51 -0.31 3.17
C VAL A 161 -1.75 -1.51 2.25
N LEU A 162 -2.49 -1.35 1.15
CA LEU A 162 -2.69 -2.44 0.18
C LEU A 162 -1.40 -2.78 -0.58
N ALA A 163 -0.60 -1.76 -0.92
CA ALA A 163 0.71 -1.99 -1.53
C ALA A 163 1.66 -2.74 -0.58
N ASP A 164 1.70 -2.35 0.69
CA ASP A 164 2.55 -3.03 1.67
C ASP A 164 2.11 -4.46 1.94
N LEU A 165 0.81 -4.72 2.10
CA LEU A 165 0.27 -6.08 2.25
C LEU A 165 0.71 -6.99 1.11
N PHE A 166 0.51 -6.54 -0.13
CA PHE A 166 0.91 -7.29 -1.31
C PHE A 166 2.43 -7.49 -1.38
N MET A 167 3.21 -6.42 -1.18
CA MET A 167 4.68 -6.51 -1.28
C MET A 167 5.30 -7.38 -0.20
N GLU A 168 4.72 -7.44 0.99
CA GLU A 168 5.15 -8.36 2.05
C GLU A 168 4.88 -9.81 1.69
N GLU A 169 3.68 -10.13 1.20
CA GLU A 169 3.32 -11.47 0.77
C GLU A 169 4.18 -11.93 -0.41
N PHE A 170 4.35 -11.04 -1.39
CA PHE A 170 5.21 -11.25 -2.56
C PHE A 170 6.64 -11.55 -2.14
N ALA A 171 7.24 -10.72 -1.29
CA ALA A 171 8.61 -10.90 -0.84
C ALA A 171 8.79 -12.20 -0.05
N GLN A 172 7.86 -12.53 0.86
CA GLN A 172 7.90 -13.78 1.61
C GLN A 172 7.85 -15.00 0.67
N THR A 173 6.92 -15.00 -0.29
CA THR A 173 6.76 -16.09 -1.25
C THR A 173 8.00 -16.23 -2.13
N ALA A 174 8.52 -15.12 -2.66
CA ALA A 174 9.72 -15.11 -3.50
C ALA A 174 10.94 -15.62 -2.74
N LEU A 175 11.18 -15.14 -1.51
CA LEU A 175 12.32 -15.56 -0.70
C LEU A 175 12.18 -17.00 -0.24
N PHE A 176 10.98 -17.47 0.09
CA PHE A 176 10.76 -18.85 0.49
C PHE A 176 11.05 -19.83 -0.66
N SER A 177 10.58 -19.49 -1.86
CA SER A 177 10.71 -20.32 -3.07
C SER A 177 12.06 -20.21 -3.78
N ALA A 178 12.89 -19.22 -3.46
CA ALA A 178 14.20 -19.06 -4.07
C ALA A 178 15.19 -20.16 -3.66
N ASP A 179 15.90 -20.71 -4.65
CA ASP A 179 17.00 -21.67 -4.45
C ASP A 179 18.19 -21.01 -3.73
N LEU A 180 18.53 -19.80 -4.16
CA LEU A 180 19.57 -18.96 -3.57
C LEU A 180 18.89 -17.81 -2.82
N LYS A 181 19.07 -17.79 -1.51
CA LYS A 181 18.49 -16.78 -0.64
C LYS A 181 19.54 -15.74 -0.30
N PRO A 182 19.22 -14.44 -0.41
CA PRO A 182 20.13 -13.41 0.07
C PRO A 182 20.30 -13.54 1.58
N SER A 183 21.47 -13.17 2.06
CA SER A 183 21.78 -13.09 3.49
C SER A 183 21.00 -11.97 4.17
N VAL A 184 20.71 -10.90 3.41
CA VAL A 184 19.91 -9.76 3.86
C VAL A 184 18.87 -9.44 2.82
N TRP A 185 17.62 -9.29 3.25
CA TRP A 185 16.57 -8.68 2.45
C TRP A 185 15.75 -7.74 3.32
N ILE A 186 15.81 -6.43 3.04
CA ILE A 186 14.98 -5.44 3.71
C ILE A 186 14.41 -4.46 2.69
N ARG A 187 13.18 -4.00 2.95
CA ARG A 187 12.40 -3.14 2.07
C ARG A 187 11.89 -1.91 2.82
N TYR A 188 12.00 -0.76 2.16
CA TYR A 188 11.29 0.46 2.51
C TYR A 188 10.39 0.85 1.35
N VAL A 189 9.08 0.61 1.48
CA VAL A 189 8.08 0.88 0.42
C VAL A 189 8.48 0.23 -0.92
N ASP A 190 8.96 0.99 -1.91
CA ASP A 190 9.34 0.53 -3.25
C ASP A 190 10.83 0.21 -3.41
N ASP A 191 11.66 0.57 -2.42
CA ASP A 191 13.11 0.37 -2.44
C ASP A 191 13.53 -0.83 -1.60
N THR A 192 14.57 -1.55 -2.05
CA THR A 192 15.17 -2.67 -1.31
C THR A 192 16.67 -2.49 -1.12
N PHE A 193 17.16 -3.04 0.00
CA PHE A 193 18.56 -3.28 0.27
C PHE A 193 18.76 -4.79 0.44
N VAL A 194 19.62 -5.36 -0.39
CA VAL A 194 19.83 -6.81 -0.49
C VAL A 194 21.34 -7.10 -0.49
N VAL A 195 21.72 -8.17 0.20
CA VAL A 195 23.08 -8.71 0.23
C VAL A 195 23.05 -10.21 -0.01
#